data_AF-A0AA88JCQ0-F1
#
_entry.id   AF-A0AA88JCQ0-F1
#
_cell.length_a   1.000
_cell.length_b   1.000
_cell.length_c   1.000
_cell.angle_alpha   90.00
_cell.angle_beta   90.00
_cell.angle_gamma   90.00
#
_symmetry.space_group_name_H-M   'P 1'
#
loop_
_entity.id
_entity.type
_entity.pdbx_description
1 polymer ?
#
loop_
_entity_poly.entity_id
_entity_poly.type
_entity_poly.pdbx_seq_one_letter_code
_entity_poly.pdbx_strand_id
1 'polypeptide(L)'
;MASPLPSSSENPNTSTREGSELPPLHPSIFLSDDSISSVSLDPNYQTGFHTAPSSPPPFKGSTTEMFSPFLPKLFLQPKLNIFQARDAVPSHHLLKIESFSTLSKAPIEKYVSEFEAGGYKWNLSIYPSGDKNKDGQDHISIYLELVETSSHPAGWEVNAIFSFFVFDQVRDKYVGPQDARVRRFHCVKTQWGIEKFIDLKAFNNPSNGYLVNDTCSFGVEVFVVKNTSKAERLSMIKNPVKFKYAWMFDSFSTKTLEHYESDFFVGGDYI
;
A
#
# COMPACT_ATOMS: atom_id res chain seq x y z
N MET A 1 -1.58 25.06 -58.07
CA MET A 1 -0.82 26.10 -58.80
C MET A 1 -0.89 27.35 -57.95
N ALA A 2 0.12 27.72 -57.18
CA ALA A 2 1.49 28.15 -57.51
C ALA A 2 1.58 29.61 -57.04
N SER A 3 2.40 29.85 -56.01
CA SER A 3 2.81 31.19 -55.56
C SER A 3 3.52 31.95 -56.69
N PRO A 4 3.65 33.28 -56.59
CA PRO A 4 4.99 33.77 -56.22
C PRO A 4 5.02 35.06 -55.39
N LEU A 5 6.07 35.16 -54.56
CA LEU A 5 6.72 36.42 -54.15
C LEU A 5 7.75 36.81 -55.21
N PRO A 6 8.15 38.09 -55.33
CA PRO A 6 9.50 38.40 -54.85
C PRO A 6 9.77 39.84 -54.32
N SER A 7 10.87 39.88 -53.55
CA SER A 7 11.95 40.89 -53.44
C SER A 7 11.75 42.26 -52.78
N SER A 8 12.67 42.46 -51.84
CA SER A 8 13.09 43.57 -50.97
C SER A 8 13.59 44.87 -51.62
N SER A 9 13.48 45.99 -50.89
CA SER A 9 14.50 47.04 -50.80
C SER A 9 14.42 47.82 -49.47
N GLU A 10 15.59 48.15 -48.92
CA GLU A 10 15.97 48.80 -47.64
C GLU A 10 15.38 50.23 -47.46
N ASN A 11 15.32 50.95 -46.32
CA ASN A 11 16.18 51.18 -45.13
C ASN A 11 15.42 52.20 -44.18
N PRO A 12 15.94 52.75 -43.05
CA PRO A 12 16.53 52.19 -41.83
C PRO A 12 15.94 52.77 -40.49
N ASN A 13 16.40 52.24 -39.36
CA ASN A 13 16.50 52.85 -38.02
C ASN A 13 15.23 53.13 -37.17
N THR A 14 15.00 52.28 -36.18
CA THR A 14 15.06 52.75 -34.77
C THR A 14 15.31 51.59 -33.82
N SER A 15 16.34 51.77 -33.00
CA SER A 15 16.83 50.83 -32.00
C SER A 15 15.95 50.90 -30.74
N THR A 16 15.45 49.77 -30.26
CA THR A 16 15.27 49.56 -28.82
C THR A 16 15.58 48.10 -28.50
N ARG A 17 16.53 47.93 -27.59
CA ARG A 17 17.21 46.68 -27.25
C ARG A 17 16.37 45.99 -26.16
N GLU A 18 15.56 45.00 -26.52
CA GLU A 18 14.99 44.06 -25.56
C GLU A 18 16.08 43.10 -25.09
N GLY A 19 16.39 43.17 -23.80
CA GLY A 19 17.21 42.18 -23.11
C GLY A 19 16.34 40.97 -22.78
N SER A 20 16.78 39.80 -23.21
CA SER A 20 16.25 38.49 -22.88
C SER A 20 16.23 38.25 -21.36
N GLU A 21 15.05 38.18 -20.77
CA GLU A 21 14.86 37.67 -19.41
C GLU A 21 14.59 36.16 -19.48
N LEU A 22 15.56 35.36 -19.03
CA LEU A 22 15.42 33.92 -18.84
C LEU A 22 14.52 33.66 -17.61
N PRO A 23 13.62 32.66 -17.66
CA PRO A 23 12.78 32.33 -16.50
C PRO A 23 13.63 31.79 -15.35
N PRO A 24 13.22 32.02 -14.08
CA PRO A 24 13.97 31.55 -12.92
C PRO A 24 14.05 30.02 -12.91
N LEU A 25 15.28 29.52 -12.83
CA LEU A 25 15.58 28.10 -12.62
C LEU A 25 14.96 27.65 -11.30
N HIS A 26 13.99 26.74 -11.39
CA HIS A 26 13.56 25.91 -10.26
C HIS A 26 14.80 25.25 -9.63
N PRO A 27 14.87 25.10 -8.29
CA PRO A 27 15.99 24.43 -7.65
C PRO A 27 16.04 22.96 -8.11
N SER A 28 16.95 22.69 -9.04
CA SER A 28 17.40 21.34 -9.38
C SER A 28 18.05 20.76 -8.12
N ILE A 29 17.34 19.87 -7.44
CA ILE A 29 17.98 18.94 -6.51
C ILE A 29 18.80 18.01 -7.39
N PHE A 30 20.09 18.31 -7.52
CA PHE A 30 21.06 17.34 -8.01
C PHE A 30 21.10 16.21 -6.98
N LEU A 31 20.42 15.11 -7.29
CA LEU A 31 20.79 13.81 -6.74
C LEU A 31 22.17 13.51 -7.32
N SER A 32 23.21 13.67 -6.51
CA SER A 32 24.50 13.08 -6.82
C SER A 32 24.30 11.56 -6.88
N ASP A 33 24.35 11.00 -8.09
CA ASP A 33 24.63 9.57 -8.30
C ASP A 33 26.11 9.34 -7.93
N ASP A 34 26.40 9.38 -6.63
CA ASP A 34 27.62 8.77 -6.12
C ASP A 34 27.36 7.27 -6.02
N SER A 35 27.76 6.58 -7.07
CA SER A 35 28.07 5.15 -7.04
C SER A 35 29.14 4.92 -5.97
N ILE A 36 28.73 4.63 -4.73
CA ILE A 36 29.66 4.20 -3.69
C ILE A 36 30.00 2.73 -3.96
N SER A 37 31.14 2.56 -4.64
CA SER A 37 31.97 1.37 -4.59
C SER A 37 32.18 0.93 -3.14
N SER A 38 32.07 -0.38 -2.91
CA SER A 38 32.33 -1.08 -1.65
C SER A 38 33.39 -0.42 -0.76
N VAL A 39 32.97 0.18 0.35
CA VAL A 39 33.86 0.60 1.43
C VAL A 39 33.61 -0.30 2.64
N SER A 40 34.69 -0.95 3.05
CA SER A 40 34.85 -1.78 4.25
C SER A 40 34.18 -1.17 5.48
N LEU A 41 33.27 -1.93 6.10
CA LEU A 41 32.70 -1.61 7.42
C LEU A 41 33.78 -1.70 8.50
N ASP A 42 33.90 -0.62 9.27
CA ASP A 42 34.68 -0.57 10.51
C ASP A 42 34.02 -1.46 11.58
N PRO A 43 34.70 -2.46 12.17
CA PRO A 43 34.07 -3.48 13.02
C PRO A 43 33.55 -2.98 14.38
N ASN A 44 33.66 -1.68 14.69
CA ASN A 44 33.27 -1.11 15.98
C ASN A 44 32.14 -0.06 15.92
N TYR A 45 31.41 0.08 14.79
CA TYR A 45 30.26 0.97 14.76
C TYR A 45 29.00 0.30 15.36
N GLN A 46 28.70 0.60 16.63
CA GLN A 46 27.44 0.19 17.26
C GLN A 46 26.26 1.05 16.76
N THR A 47 25.42 0.45 15.92
CA THR A 47 24.10 1.00 15.58
C THR A 47 23.16 0.83 16.78
N GLY A 48 23.03 1.89 17.59
CA GLY A 48 22.15 1.92 18.76
C GLY A 48 20.65 1.97 18.43
N PHE A 49 20.14 1.03 17.64
CA PHE A 49 18.72 0.73 17.52
C PHE A 49 18.48 -0.69 18.01
N HIS A 50 18.10 -0.84 19.28
CA HIS A 50 17.63 -2.12 19.79
C HIS A 50 16.18 -2.33 19.34
N THR A 51 15.96 -3.29 18.45
CA THR A 51 14.64 -3.91 18.26
C THR A 51 14.21 -4.56 19.58
N ALA A 52 12.91 -4.49 19.90
CA ALA A 52 12.34 -5.25 21.01
C ALA A 52 12.68 -6.74 20.84
N PRO A 53 13.09 -7.46 21.92
CA PRO A 53 13.50 -8.85 21.81
C PRO A 53 12.36 -9.70 21.27
N SER A 54 12.62 -10.45 20.21
CA SER A 54 11.65 -11.29 19.51
C SER A 54 11.33 -12.61 20.22
N SER A 55 11.83 -12.84 21.43
CA SER A 55 11.54 -14.06 22.21
C SER A 55 11.82 -13.86 23.70
N PRO A 56 11.00 -14.41 24.62
CA PRO A 56 11.39 -14.51 26.03
C PRO A 56 12.60 -15.45 26.20
N PRO A 57 13.45 -15.25 27.22
CA PRO A 57 14.62 -16.08 27.44
C PRO A 57 14.24 -17.53 27.80
N PRO A 58 15.10 -18.53 27.48
CA PRO A 58 14.82 -19.93 27.77
C PRO A 58 14.78 -20.19 29.27
N PHE A 59 13.69 -20.83 29.72
CA PHE A 59 13.52 -21.34 31.07
C PHE A 59 14.56 -22.44 31.35
N LYS A 60 15.40 -22.24 32.37
CA LYS A 60 16.21 -23.31 32.98
C LYS A 60 15.57 -23.71 34.30
N GLY A 61 15.10 -24.95 34.40
CA GLY A 61 14.78 -25.56 35.70
C GLY A 61 13.64 -26.57 35.69
N SER A 62 14.02 -27.85 35.88
CA SER A 62 13.36 -28.97 36.56
C SER A 62 11.87 -29.26 36.37
N THR A 63 11.61 -30.48 35.90
CA THR A 63 10.35 -31.23 35.93
C THR A 63 9.60 -31.07 37.25
N THR A 64 8.43 -30.44 37.22
CA THR A 64 7.35 -30.64 38.18
C THR A 64 6.04 -30.36 37.44
N GLU A 65 5.24 -31.42 37.32
CA GLU A 65 3.85 -31.39 36.84
C GLU A 65 3.08 -30.24 37.50
N MET A 66 2.62 -29.28 36.69
CA MET A 66 1.74 -28.21 37.16
C MET A 66 0.48 -28.21 36.29
N PHE A 67 -0.60 -28.63 36.95
CA PHE A 67 -1.97 -28.59 36.47
C PHE A 67 -2.27 -27.32 35.69
N SER A 68 -2.81 -27.48 34.48
CA SER A 68 -3.36 -26.44 33.62
C SER A 68 -4.38 -25.58 34.39
N PRO A 69 -4.12 -24.29 34.65
CA PRO A 69 -5.18 -23.37 35.00
C PRO A 69 -5.85 -22.94 33.70
N PHE A 70 -7.12 -23.32 33.57
CA PHE A 70 -8.06 -22.81 32.58
C PHE A 70 -7.81 -21.33 32.28
N LEU A 71 -7.34 -21.04 31.06
CA LEU A 71 -7.38 -19.69 30.53
C LEU A 71 -8.85 -19.33 30.29
N PRO A 72 -9.40 -18.28 30.91
CA PRO A 72 -10.75 -17.83 30.61
C PRO A 72 -10.79 -17.40 29.14
N LYS A 73 -11.76 -17.96 28.40
CA LYS A 73 -12.12 -17.57 27.02
C LYS A 73 -12.49 -16.08 26.99
N LEU A 74 -11.50 -15.21 26.86
CA LEU A 74 -11.67 -13.80 26.55
C LEU A 74 -10.75 -13.41 25.37
N PHE A 75 -10.87 -14.15 24.27
CA PHE A 75 -10.65 -13.53 22.97
C PHE A 75 -12.00 -13.12 22.44
N LEU A 76 -12.23 -11.81 22.54
CA LEU A 76 -13.28 -11.06 21.89
C LEU A 76 -13.57 -11.67 20.51
N GLN A 77 -14.70 -12.34 20.37
CA GLN A 77 -15.33 -12.49 19.06
C GLN A 77 -15.67 -11.06 18.61
N PRO A 78 -15.15 -10.57 17.48
CA PRO A 78 -15.70 -9.36 16.91
C PRO A 78 -17.16 -9.65 16.60
N LYS A 79 -18.03 -8.96 17.32
CA LYS A 79 -19.47 -8.91 17.08
C LYS A 79 -19.70 -8.64 15.60
N LEU A 80 -20.48 -9.53 14.97
CA LEU A 80 -21.25 -9.35 13.73
C LEU A 80 -20.44 -8.76 12.56
N ASN A 81 -20.09 -9.60 11.57
CA ASN A 81 -19.57 -9.12 10.28
C ASN A 81 -20.59 -8.15 9.65
N ILE A 82 -20.44 -6.85 9.91
CA ILE A 82 -21.20 -5.81 9.23
C ILE A 82 -20.68 -5.81 7.79
N PHE A 83 -21.51 -6.31 6.90
CA PHE A 83 -21.32 -6.16 5.47
C PHE A 83 -21.46 -4.66 5.15
N GLN A 84 -20.35 -4.02 4.78
CA GLN A 84 -20.33 -2.62 4.39
C GLN A 84 -20.52 -2.51 2.89
N ALA A 85 -21.46 -1.65 2.49
CA ALA A 85 -21.72 -1.33 1.10
C ALA A 85 -20.88 -0.13 0.64
N ARG A 86 -20.44 -0.15 -0.61
CA ARG A 86 -19.75 0.97 -1.28
C ARG A 86 -20.12 1.04 -2.76
N ASP A 87 -19.98 2.23 -3.34
CA ASP A 87 -20.19 2.49 -4.77
C ASP A 87 -18.98 2.11 -5.63
N ALA A 88 -17.78 2.37 -5.12
CA ALA A 88 -16.56 2.23 -5.91
C ALA A 88 -16.31 0.77 -6.32
N VAL A 89 -16.00 0.55 -7.60
CA VAL A 89 -15.58 -0.76 -8.12
C VAL A 89 -14.30 -1.21 -7.40
N PRO A 90 -14.16 -2.50 -7.05
CA PRO A 90 -12.94 -3.07 -6.49
C PRO A 90 -11.71 -2.78 -7.38
N SER A 91 -10.67 -2.24 -6.78
CA SER A 91 -9.52 -1.63 -7.48
C SER A 91 -8.65 -2.63 -8.26
N HIS A 92 -8.59 -3.90 -7.84
CA HIS A 92 -7.56 -4.83 -8.34
C HIS A 92 -8.13 -5.93 -9.22
N HIS A 93 -9.24 -6.55 -8.82
CA HIS A 93 -9.84 -7.61 -9.62
C HIS A 93 -11.34 -7.73 -9.37
N LEU A 94 -12.09 -7.89 -10.46
CA LEU A 94 -13.52 -8.14 -10.48
C LEU A 94 -13.78 -9.35 -11.37
N LEU A 95 -14.24 -10.44 -10.76
CA LEU A 95 -14.61 -11.66 -11.43
C LEU A 95 -16.12 -11.69 -11.65
N LYS A 96 -16.55 -11.65 -12.91
CA LYS A 96 -17.93 -11.90 -13.32
C LYS A 96 -18.09 -13.37 -13.69
N ILE A 97 -19.07 -14.05 -13.09
CA ILE A 97 -19.40 -15.44 -13.42
C ILE A 97 -20.75 -15.42 -14.12
N GLU A 98 -20.74 -15.90 -15.36
CA GLU A 98 -21.95 -16.16 -16.13
C GLU A 98 -22.31 -17.64 -15.99
N SER A 99 -23.60 -17.96 -15.89
CA SER A 99 -24.09 -19.32 -15.67
C SER A 99 -23.64 -19.94 -14.32
N PHE A 100 -23.82 -19.20 -13.22
CA PHE A 100 -23.42 -19.66 -11.88
C PHE A 100 -24.05 -21.00 -11.51
N SER A 101 -25.30 -21.25 -11.91
CA SER A 101 -26.01 -22.50 -11.64
C SER A 101 -25.35 -23.73 -12.31
N THR A 102 -24.68 -23.53 -13.45
CA THR A 102 -23.87 -24.57 -14.10
C THR A 102 -22.58 -24.78 -13.31
N LEU A 103 -21.91 -23.69 -12.92
CA LEU A 103 -20.68 -23.74 -12.14
C LEU A 103 -20.88 -24.46 -10.80
N SER A 104 -21.98 -24.18 -10.10
CA SER A 104 -22.27 -24.78 -8.78
C SER A 104 -22.59 -26.28 -8.83
N LYS A 105 -22.97 -26.80 -10.00
CA LYS A 105 -23.28 -28.22 -10.25
C LYS A 105 -22.14 -28.98 -10.92
N ALA A 106 -21.13 -28.27 -11.43
CA ALA A 106 -20.00 -28.88 -12.09
C ALA A 106 -19.19 -29.75 -11.11
N PRO A 107 -18.50 -30.79 -11.59
CA PRO A 107 -17.67 -31.66 -10.75
C PRO A 107 -16.32 -31.00 -10.38
N ILE A 108 -16.33 -29.70 -10.10
CA ILE A 108 -15.18 -28.92 -9.64
C ILE A 108 -15.47 -28.36 -8.26
N GLU A 109 -14.46 -28.37 -7.40
CA GLU A 109 -14.60 -27.89 -6.02
C GLU A 109 -14.60 -26.36 -5.95
N LYS A 110 -13.79 -25.73 -6.80
CA LYS A 110 -13.60 -24.28 -6.84
C LYS A 110 -13.32 -23.78 -8.25
N TYR A 111 -13.61 -22.52 -8.47
CA TYR A 111 -13.12 -21.73 -9.60
C TYR A 111 -11.93 -20.87 -9.15
N VAL A 112 -10.92 -20.70 -10.01
CA VAL A 112 -9.72 -19.90 -9.72
C VAL A 112 -9.52 -18.85 -10.80
N SER A 113 -9.25 -17.61 -10.40
CA SER A 113 -8.86 -16.52 -11.30
C SER A 113 -7.54 -15.89 -10.85
N GLU A 114 -6.57 -15.76 -11.76
CA GLU A 114 -5.27 -15.14 -11.51
C GLU A 114 -5.32 -13.64 -11.81
N PHE A 115 -4.68 -12.83 -10.96
CA PHE A 115 -4.49 -11.38 -11.17
C PHE A 115 -3.22 -10.87 -10.49
N GLU A 116 -2.81 -9.64 -10.81
CA GLU A 116 -1.64 -9.00 -10.22
C GLU A 116 -2.02 -7.78 -9.38
N ALA A 117 -1.43 -7.65 -8.20
CA ALA A 117 -1.62 -6.51 -7.31
C ALA A 117 -0.40 -6.32 -6.41
N GLY A 118 0.00 -5.07 -6.19
CA GLY A 118 1.13 -4.73 -5.32
C GLY A 118 2.49 -5.30 -5.77
N GLY A 119 2.61 -5.72 -7.03
CA GLY A 119 3.82 -6.37 -7.59
C GLY A 119 3.87 -7.89 -7.37
N TYR A 120 2.76 -8.51 -6.98
CA TYR A 120 2.67 -9.96 -6.74
C TYR A 120 1.51 -10.56 -7.55
N LYS A 121 1.64 -11.85 -7.87
CA LYS A 121 0.59 -12.65 -8.50
C LYS A 121 -0.30 -13.30 -7.46
N TRP A 122 -1.60 -13.23 -7.66
CA TRP A 122 -2.61 -13.70 -6.74
C TRP A 122 -3.64 -14.57 -7.45
N ASN A 123 -4.12 -15.59 -6.75
CA ASN A 123 -5.25 -16.40 -7.15
C ASN A 123 -6.46 -16.08 -6.26
N LEU A 124 -7.55 -15.64 -6.87
CA LEU A 124 -8.87 -15.59 -6.25
C LEU A 124 -9.54 -16.95 -6.44
N SER A 125 -9.77 -17.68 -5.36
CA SER A 125 -10.52 -18.95 -5.36
C SER A 125 -11.94 -18.75 -4.84
N ILE A 126 -12.93 -19.20 -5.61
CA ILE A 126 -14.35 -19.21 -5.23
C ILE A 126 -14.82 -20.65 -5.14
N TYR A 127 -15.40 -21.03 -4.00
CA TYR A 127 -16.06 -22.33 -3.81
C TYR A 127 -17.57 -22.10 -3.85
N PRO A 128 -18.23 -22.34 -5.01
CA PRO A 128 -19.63 -21.97 -5.23
C PRO A 128 -20.60 -22.69 -4.29
N SER A 129 -20.23 -23.89 -3.84
CA SER A 129 -21.01 -24.76 -2.95
C SER A 129 -20.36 -24.94 -1.58
N GLY A 130 -19.36 -24.11 -1.27
CA GLY A 130 -18.63 -24.10 -0.01
C GLY A 130 -17.42 -25.01 0.06
N ASP A 131 -16.43 -24.62 0.86
CA ASP A 131 -15.25 -25.43 1.19
C ASP A 131 -15.61 -26.46 2.28
N LYS A 132 -15.88 -27.69 1.84
CA LYS A 132 -16.28 -28.79 2.73
C LYS A 132 -15.20 -29.19 3.73
N ASN A 133 -13.94 -28.87 3.46
CA ASN A 133 -12.81 -29.20 4.32
C ASN A 133 -12.65 -28.21 5.47
N LYS A 134 -13.36 -27.07 5.45
CA LYS A 134 -13.26 -25.99 6.44
C LYS A 134 -14.63 -25.53 6.96
N ASP A 135 -15.58 -26.45 7.07
CA ASP A 135 -16.94 -26.18 7.55
C ASP A 135 -17.68 -25.09 6.76
N GLY A 136 -17.33 -24.88 5.49
CA GLY A 136 -17.95 -23.90 4.60
C GLY A 136 -19.26 -24.37 3.96
N GLN A 137 -19.82 -25.50 4.40
CA GLN A 137 -21.03 -26.06 3.79
C GLN A 137 -22.18 -25.03 3.86
N ASP A 138 -23.04 -25.05 2.84
CA ASP A 138 -24.17 -24.12 2.66
C ASP A 138 -23.80 -22.64 2.48
N HIS A 139 -22.51 -22.32 2.32
CA HIS A 139 -22.02 -20.96 2.07
C HIS A 139 -21.16 -20.93 0.80
N ILE A 140 -21.08 -19.79 0.14
CA ILE A 140 -19.98 -19.52 -0.77
C ILE A 140 -18.74 -19.24 0.09
N SER A 141 -17.63 -19.89 -0.23
CA SER A 141 -16.32 -19.60 0.38
C SER A 141 -15.42 -18.86 -0.62
N ILE A 142 -14.61 -17.93 -0.11
CA ILE A 142 -13.72 -17.10 -0.93
C ILE A 142 -12.33 -17.07 -0.31
N TYR A 143 -11.29 -17.22 -1.13
CA TYR A 143 -9.91 -17.19 -0.67
C TYR A 143 -9.02 -16.40 -1.63
N LEU A 144 -8.02 -15.76 -1.06
CA LEU A 144 -6.91 -15.13 -1.74
C LEU A 144 -5.66 -15.95 -1.46
N GLU A 145 -4.99 -16.35 -2.53
CA GLU A 145 -3.77 -17.14 -2.47
C GLU A 145 -2.66 -16.41 -3.19
N LEU A 146 -1.52 -16.25 -2.51
CA LEU A 146 -0.31 -15.73 -3.13
C LEU A 146 0.30 -16.84 -4.01
N VAL A 147 0.45 -16.56 -5.31
CA VAL A 147 1.07 -17.49 -6.23
C VAL A 147 2.58 -17.41 -6.03
N GLU A 148 3.16 -18.49 -5.52
CA GLU A 148 4.60 -18.58 -5.33
C GLU A 148 5.29 -18.54 -6.68
N THR A 149 5.98 -17.45 -6.98
CA THR A 149 7.00 -17.48 -8.03
C THR A 149 8.20 -18.17 -7.42
N SER A 150 8.67 -19.24 -8.06
CA SER A 150 9.86 -20.04 -7.71
C SER A 150 11.18 -19.24 -7.59
N SER A 151 11.10 -17.92 -7.59
CA SER A 151 12.17 -16.93 -7.46
C SER A 151 12.33 -16.35 -6.06
N HIS A 152 11.45 -16.67 -5.11
CA HIS A 152 11.54 -16.09 -3.77
C HIS A 152 12.63 -16.79 -2.92
N PRO A 153 13.51 -16.04 -2.23
CA PRO A 153 14.51 -16.62 -1.34
C PRO A 153 13.87 -17.43 -0.20
N ALA A 154 14.62 -18.38 0.36
CA ALA A 154 14.18 -19.14 1.52
C ALA A 154 13.79 -18.19 2.66
N GLY A 155 12.57 -18.35 3.20
CA GLY A 155 12.03 -17.49 4.27
C GLY A 155 11.39 -16.18 3.78
N TRP A 156 10.92 -16.12 2.53
CA TRP A 156 10.16 -14.98 2.03
C TRP A 156 8.84 -14.76 2.79
N GLU A 157 8.46 -13.50 2.90
CA GLU A 157 7.21 -13.09 3.54
C GLU A 157 6.60 -11.89 2.84
N VAL A 158 5.28 -11.93 2.66
CA VAL A 158 4.50 -10.84 2.08
C VAL A 158 3.39 -10.48 3.06
N ASN A 159 3.38 -9.24 3.53
CA ASN A 159 2.30 -8.73 4.37
C ASN A 159 1.31 -7.99 3.48
N ALA A 160 0.03 -8.32 3.56
CA ALA A 160 -1.01 -7.66 2.78
C ALA A 160 -2.29 -7.45 3.57
N ILE A 161 -2.98 -6.36 3.28
CA ILE A 161 -4.38 -6.12 3.66
C ILE A 161 -5.21 -6.42 2.41
N PHE A 162 -6.32 -7.13 2.57
CA PHE A 162 -7.21 -7.37 1.44
C PHE A 162 -8.68 -7.33 1.86
N SER A 163 -9.54 -7.06 0.89
CA SER A 163 -10.99 -6.99 1.09
C SER A 163 -11.70 -7.74 -0.02
N PHE A 164 -12.73 -8.51 0.34
CA PHE A 164 -13.58 -9.25 -0.58
C PHE A 164 -14.94 -8.59 -0.69
N PHE A 165 -15.52 -8.64 -1.89
CA PHE A 165 -16.82 -8.05 -2.19
C PHE A 165 -17.67 -9.00 -3.02
N VAL A 166 -18.99 -8.91 -2.82
CA VAL A 166 -19.99 -9.38 -3.78
C VAL A 166 -20.73 -8.16 -4.32
N PHE A 167 -21.10 -8.20 -5.59
CA PHE A 167 -21.88 -7.14 -6.19
C PHE A 167 -23.38 -7.38 -5.97
N ASP A 168 -24.03 -6.45 -5.26
CA ASP A 168 -25.49 -6.33 -5.19
C ASP A 168 -25.97 -5.55 -6.41
N GLN A 169 -26.48 -6.29 -7.39
CA GLN A 169 -26.92 -5.75 -8.69
C GLN A 169 -28.22 -4.97 -8.61
N VAL A 170 -28.99 -5.11 -7.53
CA VAL A 170 -30.26 -4.39 -7.34
C VAL A 170 -30.02 -3.00 -6.77
N ARG A 171 -29.07 -2.90 -5.83
CA ARG A 171 -28.73 -1.63 -5.17
C ARG A 171 -27.55 -0.92 -5.83
N ASP A 172 -26.90 -1.57 -6.80
CA ASP A 172 -25.70 -1.10 -7.48
C ASP A 172 -24.57 -0.79 -6.47
N LYS A 173 -24.30 -1.77 -5.59
CA LYS A 173 -23.28 -1.64 -4.54
C LYS A 173 -22.40 -2.86 -4.46
N TYR A 174 -21.13 -2.64 -4.13
CA TYR A 174 -20.23 -3.69 -3.68
C TYR A 174 -20.34 -3.84 -2.17
N VAL A 175 -20.63 -5.06 -1.72
CA VAL A 175 -20.87 -5.34 -0.31
C VAL A 175 -19.88 -6.39 0.17
N GLY A 176 -19.25 -6.16 1.32
CA GLY A 176 -18.26 -7.08 1.87
C GLY A 176 -17.98 -6.83 3.35
N PRO A 177 -17.35 -7.80 4.04
CA PRO A 177 -16.94 -7.63 5.42
C PRO A 177 -15.82 -6.61 5.51
N GLN A 178 -15.90 -5.75 6.53
CA GLN A 178 -14.82 -4.82 6.85
C GLN A 178 -13.72 -5.56 7.63
N ASP A 179 -12.67 -6.00 6.94
CA ASP A 179 -11.47 -6.55 7.59
C ASP A 179 -10.23 -5.79 7.12
N ALA A 180 -9.68 -4.96 8.02
CA ALA A 180 -8.46 -4.19 7.78
C ALA A 180 -7.20 -4.87 8.36
N ARG A 181 -7.30 -6.14 8.78
CA ARG A 181 -6.18 -6.84 9.39
C ARG A 181 -5.11 -7.18 8.36
N VAL A 182 -3.87 -6.90 8.72
CA VAL A 182 -2.70 -7.35 7.96
C VAL A 182 -2.60 -8.88 8.05
N ARG A 183 -2.48 -9.54 6.91
CA ARG A 183 -2.24 -10.98 6.79
C ARG A 183 -0.83 -11.22 6.30
N ARG A 184 -0.15 -12.17 6.95
CA ARG A 184 1.22 -12.59 6.61
C ARG A 184 1.15 -13.83 5.73
N PHE A 185 1.59 -13.68 4.49
CA PHE A 185 1.77 -14.75 3.53
C PHE A 185 3.22 -15.22 3.57
N HIS A 186 3.44 -16.53 3.59
CA HIS A 186 4.77 -17.16 3.60
C HIS A 186 4.65 -18.60 3.09
N CYS A 187 5.78 -19.30 2.95
CA CYS A 187 5.86 -20.65 2.39
C CYS A 187 4.90 -21.70 3.00
N VAL A 188 4.53 -21.56 4.29
CA VAL A 188 3.59 -22.48 4.96
C VAL A 188 2.14 -21.97 4.91
N LYS A 189 1.93 -20.67 4.70
CA LYS A 189 0.60 -20.03 4.70
C LYS A 189 0.50 -19.06 3.53
N THR A 190 0.28 -19.62 2.34
CA THR A 190 0.09 -18.87 1.09
C THR A 190 -1.35 -18.41 0.87
N GLN A 191 -2.30 -18.92 1.66
CA GLN A 191 -3.74 -18.68 1.45
C GLN A 191 -4.44 -18.19 2.71
N TRP A 192 -5.26 -17.14 2.53
CA TRP A 192 -6.18 -16.58 3.52
C TRP A 192 -7.56 -16.38 2.89
N GLY A 193 -8.64 -16.44 3.68
CA GLY A 193 -9.98 -16.28 3.14
C GLY A 193 -11.07 -16.27 4.20
N ILE A 194 -12.30 -16.46 3.73
CA ILE A 194 -13.52 -16.51 4.55
C ILE A 194 -14.29 -17.75 4.15
N GLU A 195 -14.32 -18.74 5.04
CA GLU A 195 -14.97 -20.04 4.85
C GLU A 195 -16.49 -19.87 4.65
N LYS A 196 -17.10 -18.96 5.41
CA LYS A 196 -18.54 -18.64 5.35
C LYS A 196 -18.74 -17.21 4.90
N PHE A 197 -18.43 -16.93 3.63
CA PHE A 197 -18.51 -15.57 3.09
C PHE A 197 -19.96 -15.14 2.91
N ILE A 198 -20.76 -15.88 2.12
CA ILE A 198 -22.18 -15.58 1.90
C ILE A 198 -22.98 -16.87 2.04
N ASP A 199 -24.02 -16.85 2.86
CA ASP A 199 -24.98 -17.96 2.96
C ASP A 199 -25.67 -18.20 1.61
N LEU A 200 -25.76 -19.45 1.17
CA LEU A 200 -26.31 -19.78 -0.14
C LEU A 200 -27.79 -19.42 -0.27
N LYS A 201 -28.58 -19.46 0.80
CA LYS A 201 -29.99 -19.03 0.75
C LYS A 201 -30.07 -17.52 0.55
N ALA A 202 -29.22 -16.76 1.22
CA ALA A 202 -29.10 -15.33 1.01
C ALA A 202 -28.59 -14.98 -0.38
N PHE A 203 -27.60 -15.72 -0.91
CA PHE A 203 -27.05 -15.54 -2.25
C PHE A 203 -28.11 -15.78 -3.35
N ASN A 204 -28.87 -16.87 -3.22
CA ASN A 204 -29.89 -17.25 -4.20
C ASN A 204 -31.22 -16.48 -4.04
N ASN A 205 -31.39 -15.67 -2.99
CA ASN A 205 -32.58 -14.86 -2.81
C ASN A 205 -32.54 -13.65 -3.77
N PRO A 206 -33.47 -13.54 -4.75
CA PRO A 206 -33.45 -12.46 -5.72
C PRO A 206 -33.52 -11.05 -5.11
N SER A 207 -34.14 -10.90 -3.93
CA SER A 207 -34.26 -9.60 -3.24
C SER A 207 -32.93 -9.05 -2.70
N ASN A 208 -31.92 -9.90 -2.56
CA ASN A 208 -30.58 -9.51 -2.15
C ASN A 208 -29.70 -9.07 -3.34
N GLY A 209 -30.08 -9.39 -4.58
CA GLY A 209 -29.40 -8.88 -5.79
C GLY A 209 -28.04 -9.48 -6.10
N TYR A 210 -27.57 -10.48 -5.37
CA TYR A 210 -26.25 -11.09 -5.59
C TYR A 210 -26.17 -11.99 -6.84
N LEU A 211 -27.27 -12.69 -7.14
CA LEU A 211 -27.42 -13.52 -8.32
C LEU A 211 -28.63 -13.04 -9.14
N VAL A 212 -28.37 -12.49 -10.33
CA VAL A 212 -29.40 -11.97 -11.24
C VAL A 212 -29.14 -12.55 -12.63
N ASN A 213 -30.16 -13.12 -13.27
CA ASN A 213 -30.04 -13.77 -14.58
C ASN A 213 -28.89 -14.80 -14.64
N ASP A 214 -28.78 -15.62 -13.60
CA ASP A 214 -27.72 -16.62 -13.42
C ASP A 214 -26.29 -16.05 -13.50
N THR A 215 -26.15 -14.75 -13.21
CA THR A 215 -24.90 -14.00 -13.27
C THR A 215 -24.63 -13.36 -11.92
N CYS A 216 -23.38 -13.45 -11.46
CA CYS A 216 -22.91 -12.81 -10.24
C CYS A 216 -21.51 -12.22 -10.43
N SER A 217 -21.08 -11.38 -9.49
CA SER A 217 -19.73 -10.80 -9.54
C SER A 217 -19.09 -10.73 -8.15
N PHE A 218 -17.82 -11.12 -8.09
CA PHE A 218 -16.99 -11.09 -6.89
C PHE A 218 -15.80 -10.17 -7.11
N GLY A 219 -15.51 -9.33 -6.13
CA GLY A 219 -14.41 -8.38 -6.18
C GLY A 219 -13.36 -8.63 -5.11
N VAL A 220 -12.12 -8.25 -5.40
CA VAL A 220 -11.04 -8.26 -4.42
C VAL A 220 -10.13 -7.04 -4.58
N GLU A 221 -9.70 -6.51 -3.44
CA GLU A 221 -8.66 -5.49 -3.34
C GLU A 221 -7.52 -6.01 -2.49
N VAL A 222 -6.28 -5.77 -2.92
CA VAL A 222 -5.08 -6.23 -2.21
C VAL A 222 -4.07 -5.10 -2.11
N PHE A 223 -3.70 -4.76 -0.88
CA PHE A 223 -2.71 -3.73 -0.56
C PHE A 223 -1.52 -4.39 0.13
N VAL A 224 -0.41 -4.50 -0.59
CA VAL A 224 0.83 -5.08 -0.05
C VAL A 224 1.54 -4.03 0.81
N VAL A 225 1.81 -4.41 2.06
CA VAL A 225 2.53 -3.58 3.03
C VAL A 225 4.03 -3.76 2.79
N LYS A 226 4.66 -2.71 2.23
CA LYS A 226 6.11 -2.67 2.04
C LYS A 226 6.79 -2.17 3.30
N ASN A 227 7.76 -2.92 3.80
CA ASN A 227 8.56 -2.54 4.96
C ASN A 227 9.69 -1.58 4.55
N THR A 228 9.35 -0.40 4.04
CA THR A 228 10.33 0.66 3.80
C THR A 228 10.30 1.62 4.99
N SER A 229 10.79 1.17 6.15
CA SER A 229 10.88 2.04 7.31
C SER A 229 11.99 3.07 7.08
N LYS A 230 11.61 4.33 6.87
CA LYS A 230 12.51 5.47 7.05
C LYS A 230 12.37 5.91 8.50
N ALA A 231 13.38 5.60 9.31
CA ALA A 231 13.45 6.08 10.68
C ALA A 231 14.16 7.44 10.67
N GLU A 232 13.46 8.48 11.08
CA GLU A 232 14.06 9.81 11.24
C GLU A 232 14.47 10.00 12.70
N ARG A 233 15.70 10.48 12.90
CA ARG A 233 16.21 10.84 14.22
C ARG A 233 16.53 12.32 14.21
N LEU A 234 15.72 13.10 14.91
CA LEU A 234 16.02 14.49 15.21
C LEU A 234 16.86 14.55 16.49
N SER A 235 18.05 15.13 16.40
CA SER A 235 18.85 15.47 17.57
C SER A 235 19.01 16.98 17.66
N MET A 236 18.58 17.56 18.79
CA MET A 236 18.89 18.95 19.12
C MET A 236 20.27 19.04 19.76
N ILE A 237 21.04 20.04 19.36
CA ILE A 237 22.35 20.34 19.94
C ILE A 237 22.16 20.76 21.40
N LYS A 238 22.70 19.97 22.33
CA LYS A 238 22.77 20.35 23.75
C LYS A 238 23.91 21.36 23.88
N ASN A 239 23.56 22.64 24.00
CA ASN A 239 24.44 23.82 23.99
C ASN A 239 24.78 24.32 22.58
N PRO A 240 23.85 25.03 21.91
CA PRO A 240 24.18 25.71 20.66
C PRO A 240 25.29 26.74 20.92
N VAL A 241 26.34 26.72 20.10
CA VAL A 241 27.34 27.79 20.11
C VAL A 241 26.62 29.09 19.78
N LYS A 242 26.73 30.07 20.67
CA LYS A 242 26.11 31.39 20.46
C LYS A 242 26.90 32.13 19.38
N PHE A 243 26.45 32.00 18.14
CA PHE A 243 26.95 32.82 17.04
C PHE A 243 26.15 34.13 16.97
N LYS A 244 26.84 35.25 16.76
CA LYS A 244 26.21 36.56 16.53
C LYS A 244 26.53 37.01 15.12
N TYR A 245 25.52 36.97 14.25
CA TYR A 245 25.56 37.64 12.95
C TYR A 245 24.96 39.04 13.10
N ALA A 246 25.69 40.06 12.67
CA ALA A 246 25.19 41.42 12.60
C ALA A 246 24.87 41.73 11.13
N TRP A 247 23.58 41.72 10.80
CA TRP A 247 23.11 42.19 9.51
C TRP A 247 22.85 43.70 9.59
N MET A 248 23.57 44.48 8.79
CA MET A 248 23.31 45.91 8.70
C MET A 248 22.23 46.16 7.66
N PHE A 249 21.11 46.70 8.12
CA PHE A 249 19.96 47.01 7.27
C PHE A 249 19.90 48.50 7.00
N ASP A 250 20.60 48.94 5.95
CA ASP A 250 20.66 50.35 5.61
C ASP A 250 19.34 50.86 5.01
N SER A 251 19.10 52.16 5.19
CA SER A 251 18.02 52.92 4.54
C SER A 251 16.63 52.32 4.74
N PHE A 252 16.28 51.99 5.99
CA PHE A 252 14.97 51.44 6.37
C PHE A 252 13.79 52.30 5.85
N SER A 253 13.96 53.63 5.83
CA SER A 253 12.93 54.58 5.39
C SER A 253 12.62 54.55 3.89
N THR A 254 13.44 53.90 3.07
CA THR A 254 13.25 53.82 1.60
C THR A 254 12.87 52.43 1.13
N LYS A 255 12.58 51.50 2.04
CA LYS A 255 12.24 50.10 1.75
C LYS A 255 10.72 49.89 1.73
N THR A 256 10.24 49.15 0.74
CA THR A 256 8.81 49.01 0.42
C THR A 256 8.33 47.57 0.31
N LEU A 257 9.22 46.58 0.43
CA LEU A 257 8.83 45.16 0.40
C LEU A 257 8.34 44.72 1.78
N GLU A 258 7.41 43.78 1.78
CA GLU A 258 6.84 43.22 3.01
C GLU A 258 7.83 42.32 3.76
N HIS A 259 8.90 41.86 3.09
CA HIS A 259 9.89 40.95 3.65
C HIS A 259 11.27 41.17 3.02
N TYR A 260 12.32 41.01 3.82
CA TYR A 260 13.73 41.10 3.41
C TYR A 260 14.53 40.01 4.15
N GLU A 261 15.31 39.25 3.39
CA GLU A 261 16.20 38.20 3.92
C GLU A 261 17.66 38.65 3.84
N SER A 262 18.46 38.27 4.83
CA SER A 262 19.91 38.40 4.74
C SER A 262 20.47 37.32 3.80
N ASP A 263 21.69 37.54 3.29
CA ASP A 263 22.41 36.47 2.61
C ASP A 263 22.65 35.27 3.53
N PHE A 264 22.85 34.10 2.93
CA PHE A 264 23.20 32.88 3.67
C PHE A 264 24.49 33.09 4.46
N PHE A 265 24.44 32.80 5.76
CA PHE A 265 25.62 32.78 6.63
C PHE A 265 25.71 31.45 7.37
N VAL A 266 26.94 31.02 7.64
CA VAL A 266 27.21 29.80 8.42
C VAL A 266 27.30 30.19 9.89
N GLY A 267 26.38 29.67 10.71
CA GLY A 267 26.33 29.93 12.14
C GLY A 267 27.08 28.88 12.95
N GLY A 268 28.39 29.06 13.15
CA GLY A 268 29.24 28.14 13.94
C GLY A 268 29.86 26.99 13.11
N ASP A 269 30.92 26.39 13.66
CA ASP A 269 31.61 25.24 13.06
C ASP A 269 30.96 23.94 13.56
N TYR A 270 30.27 23.22 12.69
CA TYR A 270 29.72 21.90 12.98
C TYR A 270 30.60 20.83 12.32
N ILE A 271 31.36 20.08 13.13
CA ILE A 271 32.11 18.88 12.74
C ILE A 271 31.31 17.64 13.15
#